data_AF-A0A354MWS2-F1
#
_entry.id   AF-A0A354MWS2-F1
#
_cell.length_a   1.000
_cell.length_b   1.000
_cell.length_c   1.000
_cell.angle_alpha   90.00
_cell.angle_beta   90.00
_cell.angle_gamma   90.00
#
_symmetry.space_group_name_H-M   'P 1'
#
loop_
_entity.id
_entity.type
_entity.pdbx_description
1 polymer ?
#
loop_
_entity_poly.entity_id
_entity_poly.type
_entity_poly.pdbx_seq_one_letter_code
_entity_poly.pdbx_strand_id
1 'polypeptide(L)'
;MVFLYHKEVQDRAIELGLTTHETIKRRALIFKLGGIATYIAYVLLCVYLINGTRGFLPGFLQMFSILFVCNLVDRLLVDGWWVGHTKTWIIPGTEEFMPYIGRNDKIKKWIFGTVGMAIYALALAGIMTIFLP
;
A
#
# COMPACT_ATOMS: atom_id res chain seq x y z
N MET A 1 8.36 9.61 -5.56
CA MET A 1 9.08 8.35 -5.34
C MET A 1 9.98 8.44 -4.12
N VAL A 2 10.80 9.49 -3.96
CA VAL A 2 11.68 9.69 -2.78
C VAL A 2 10.96 9.48 -1.42
N PHE A 3 9.69 9.88 -1.29
CA PHE A 3 8.90 9.68 -0.07
C PHE A 3 8.66 8.21 0.34
N LEU A 4 8.96 7.24 -0.53
CA LEU A 4 8.83 5.80 -0.26
C LEU A 4 10.05 5.22 0.49
N TYR A 5 11.17 5.94 0.53
CA TYR A 5 12.43 5.47 1.10
C TYR A 5 12.62 5.96 2.55
N HIS A 6 13.56 5.36 3.28
CA HIS A 6 13.93 5.80 4.62
C HIS A 6 14.46 7.23 4.65
N LYS A 7 14.41 7.87 5.83
CA LYS A 7 14.77 9.28 6.01
C LYS A 7 16.18 9.60 5.50
N GLU A 8 17.14 8.71 5.71
CA GLU A 8 18.53 8.85 5.23
C GLU A 8 18.62 9.06 3.71
N VAL A 9 17.85 8.27 2.95
CA VAL A 9 17.76 8.39 1.48
C VAL A 9 17.04 9.67 1.07
N GLN A 10 16.03 10.08 1.84
CA GLN A 10 15.31 11.33 1.58
C GLN A 10 16.19 12.55 1.83
N ASP A 11 16.91 12.58 2.95
CA ASP A 11 17.80 13.67 3.34
C ASP A 11 18.94 13.77 2.31
N ARG A 12 19.52 12.65 1.88
CA ARG A 12 20.53 12.64 0.80
C ARG A 12 19.97 13.16 -0.53
N ALA A 13 18.76 12.77 -0.90
CA ALA A 13 18.12 13.29 -2.12
C ALA A 13 17.84 14.80 -2.04
N ILE A 14 17.64 15.34 -0.84
CA ILE A 14 17.49 16.78 -0.62
C ILE A 14 18.84 17.49 -0.71
N GLU A 15 19.91 16.94 -0.12
CA GLU A 15 21.28 17.46 -0.25
C GLU A 15 21.75 17.52 -1.70
N LEU A 16 21.37 16.53 -2.51
CA LEU A 16 21.66 16.48 -3.95
C LEU A 16 20.79 17.45 -4.77
N GLY A 17 19.90 18.22 -4.13
CA GLY A 17 19.02 19.18 -4.80
C GLY A 17 17.91 18.55 -5.65
N LEU A 18 17.66 17.25 -5.51
CA LEU A 18 16.67 16.52 -6.32
C LEU A 18 15.22 16.82 -5.90
N THR A 19 15.00 17.20 -4.64
CA THR A 19 13.67 17.50 -4.08
C THR A 19 13.78 18.32 -2.79
N THR A 20 12.65 18.77 -2.24
CA THR A 20 12.54 19.44 -0.94
C THR A 20 11.67 18.65 0.04
N HIS A 21 11.82 18.87 1.35
CA HIS A 21 10.99 18.23 2.38
C HIS A 21 9.49 18.48 2.15
N GLU A 22 9.10 19.71 1.79
CA GLU A 22 7.71 20.06 1.54
C GLU A 22 7.13 19.31 0.33
N THR A 23 7.93 19.17 -0.73
CA THR A 23 7.52 18.40 -1.92
C THR A 23 7.35 16.92 -1.60
N ILE A 24 8.25 16.34 -0.80
CA ILE A 24 8.16 14.95 -0.34
C ILE A 24 6.87 14.75 0.46
N LYS A 25 6.62 15.59 1.48
CA LYS A 25 5.41 15.50 2.33
C LYS A 25 4.13 15.61 1.50
N ARG A 26 4.05 16.62 0.63
CA ARG A 26 2.87 16.85 -0.22
C ARG A 26 2.60 15.66 -1.13
N ARG A 27 3.63 15.13 -1.80
CA ARG A 27 3.48 13.96 -2.68
C ARG A 27 3.12 12.70 -1.91
N ALA A 28 3.68 12.49 -0.72
CA ALA A 28 3.34 11.38 0.15
C ALA A 28 1.87 11.42 0.58
N LEU A 29 1.37 12.61 0.95
CA LEU A 29 -0.02 12.80 1.36
C LEU A 29 -0.99 12.50 0.21
N ILE A 30 -0.76 13.08 -0.97
CA ILE A 30 -1.59 12.86 -2.16
C ILE A 30 -1.62 11.37 -2.52
N PHE A 31 -0.45 10.71 -2.50
CA PHE A 31 -0.35 9.29 -2.81
C PHE A 31 -1.12 8.43 -1.80
N LYS A 32 -1.01 8.71 -0.49
CA LYS A 32 -1.74 7.98 0.55
C LYS A 32 -3.25 8.16 0.41
N LEU A 33 -3.72 9.41 0.27
CA LEU A 33 -5.14 9.71 0.16
C LEU A 33 -5.75 9.12 -1.11
N GLY A 34 -5.10 9.31 -2.26
CA GLY A 34 -5.54 8.74 -3.53
C GLY A 34 -5.55 7.22 -3.50
N GLY A 35 -4.53 6.60 -2.90
CA GLY A 35 -4.44 5.15 -2.74
C GLY A 35 -5.57 4.59 -1.88
N ILE A 36 -5.81 5.16 -0.69
CA ILE A 36 -6.89 4.72 0.21
C ILE A 36 -8.25 4.87 -0.48
N ALA A 37 -8.54 6.03 -1.06
CA ALA A 37 -9.82 6.27 -1.74
C ALA A 37 -10.06 5.28 -2.88
N THR A 38 -9.03 4.99 -3.68
CA THR A 38 -9.11 4.01 -4.77
C THR A 38 -9.36 2.60 -4.22
N TYR A 39 -8.68 2.20 -3.14
CA TYR A 39 -8.91 0.90 -2.52
C TYR A 39 -10.32 0.77 -1.95
N ILE A 40 -10.86 1.79 -1.26
CA ILE A 40 -12.27 1.80 -0.80
C ILE A 40 -13.20 1.57 -1.99
N ALA A 41 -13.07 2.41 -3.02
CA ALA A 41 -13.96 2.37 -4.18
C ALA A 41 -13.91 1.00 -4.86
N TYR A 42 -12.71 0.47 -5.08
CA TYR A 42 -12.51 -0.82 -5.74
C TYR A 42 -13.15 -1.98 -4.97
N VAL A 43 -12.86 -2.13 -3.67
CA VAL A 43 -13.40 -3.27 -2.90
C VAL A 43 -14.91 -3.20 -2.73
N LEU A 44 -15.47 -1.99 -2.53
CA LEU A 44 -16.92 -1.82 -2.40
C LEU A 44 -17.63 -2.12 -3.72
N LEU A 45 -17.07 -1.66 -4.84
CA LEU A 45 -17.60 -1.94 -6.18
C LEU A 45 -17.62 -3.45 -6.46
N CYS A 46 -16.50 -4.14 -6.25
CA CYS A 46 -16.41 -5.58 -6.49
C CYS A 46 -17.36 -6.37 -5.61
N VAL A 47 -17.42 -6.08 -4.30
CA VAL A 47 -18.16 -6.92 -3.35
C VAL A 47 -19.66 -6.66 -3.38
N TYR A 48 -20.09 -5.39 -3.42
CA TYR A 48 -21.50 -5.05 -3.28
C TYR A 48 -22.19 -4.78 -4.61
N LEU A 49 -21.51 -4.15 -5.58
CA LEU A 49 -22.13 -3.86 -6.87
C LEU A 49 -22.03 -5.04 -7.83
N ILE A 50 -20.82 -5.59 -8.00
CA ILE A 50 -20.57 -6.67 -8.97
C ILE A 50 -21.05 -8.02 -8.41
N ASN A 51 -20.61 -8.39 -7.20
CA ASN A 51 -20.97 -9.67 -6.61
C ASN A 51 -22.34 -9.66 -5.91
N GLY A 52 -22.94 -8.48 -5.69
CA GLY A 52 -24.25 -8.36 -5.05
C GLY A 52 -24.31 -8.86 -3.60
N THR A 53 -23.16 -8.91 -2.92
CA THR A 53 -23.03 -9.51 -1.59
C THR A 53 -23.86 -8.75 -0.56
N ARG A 54 -24.56 -9.47 0.32
CA ARG A 54 -25.31 -8.87 1.45
C ARG A 54 -24.89 -9.49 2.77
N GLY A 55 -25.02 -8.71 3.84
CA GLY A 55 -24.64 -9.11 5.18
C GLY A 55 -23.15 -8.95 5.49
N PHE A 56 -22.87 -8.83 6.79
CA PHE A 56 -21.56 -8.51 7.34
C PHE A 56 -20.48 -9.54 6.99
N LEU A 57 -20.71 -10.82 7.35
CA LEU A 57 -19.69 -11.85 7.23
C LEU A 57 -19.30 -12.15 5.77
N PRO A 58 -20.26 -12.30 4.82
CA PRO A 58 -19.92 -12.44 3.41
C PRO A 58 -19.18 -11.22 2.85
N GLY A 59 -19.62 -10.01 3.20
CA GLY A 59 -18.96 -8.77 2.78
C GLY A 59 -17.51 -8.67 3.30
N PHE A 60 -17.31 -8.96 4.58
CA PHE A 60 -15.99 -9.01 5.20
C PHE A 60 -15.05 -10.00 4.51
N LEU A 61 -15.49 -11.26 4.35
CA LEU A 61 -14.66 -12.31 3.79
C LEU A 61 -14.25 -12.01 2.34
N GLN A 62 -15.17 -11.49 1.51
CA GLN A 62 -14.82 -11.12 0.14
C GLN A 62 -13.87 -9.92 0.09
N MET A 63 -14.12 -8.86 0.87
CA MET A 63 -13.22 -7.70 0.90
C MET A 63 -11.82 -8.10 1.40
N PHE A 64 -11.75 -8.88 2.48
CA PHE A 64 -10.48 -9.39 3.00
C PHE A 64 -9.76 -10.25 1.96
N SER A 65 -10.47 -11.15 1.28
CA SER A 65 -9.88 -12.02 0.24
C SER A 65 -9.30 -11.20 -0.92
N ILE A 66 -10.02 -10.20 -1.41
CA ILE A 66 -9.53 -9.32 -2.48
C ILE A 66 -8.26 -8.60 -2.03
N LEU A 67 -8.29 -7.96 -0.86
CA LEU A 67 -7.14 -7.22 -0.32
C LEU A 67 -5.94 -8.14 -0.06
N PHE A 68 -6.18 -9.35 0.45
CA PHE A 68 -5.13 -10.33 0.71
C PHE A 68 -4.48 -10.83 -0.58
N VAL A 69 -5.28 -11.11 -1.62
CA VAL A 69 -4.74 -11.49 -2.94
C VAL A 69 -3.93 -10.34 -3.54
N CYS A 70 -4.43 -9.10 -3.48
CA CYS A 70 -3.67 -7.92 -3.91
C CYS A 70 -2.34 -7.79 -3.15
N ASN A 71 -2.33 -8.01 -1.83
CA ASN A 71 -1.12 -7.99 -1.01
C ASN A 71 -0.12 -9.08 -1.41
N LEU A 72 -0.62 -10.30 -1.66
CA LEU A 72 0.22 -11.42 -2.07
C LEU A 72 0.85 -11.18 -3.45
N VAL A 73 0.07 -10.66 -4.40
CA VAL A 73 0.56 -10.24 -5.72
C VAL A 73 1.61 -9.13 -5.59
N ASP A 74 1.35 -8.10 -4.79
CA ASP A 74 2.32 -7.03 -4.54
C ASP A 74 3.62 -7.60 -3.95
N ARG A 75 3.52 -8.47 -2.96
CA ARG A 75 4.69 -9.04 -2.28
C ARG A 75 5.54 -9.92 -3.19
N LEU A 76 4.92 -10.78 -3.99
CA LEU A 76 5.62 -11.78 -4.81
C LEU A 76 6.05 -11.22 -6.17
N LEU A 77 5.14 -10.51 -6.86
CA LEU A 77 5.37 -10.03 -8.22
C LEU A 77 5.97 -8.63 -8.23
N VAL A 78 5.39 -7.67 -7.51
CA VAL A 78 5.86 -6.28 -7.56
C VAL A 78 7.16 -6.15 -6.75
N ASP A 79 7.11 -6.39 -5.44
CA ASP A 79 8.24 -6.26 -4.52
C ASP A 79 9.31 -7.35 -4.75
N GLY A 80 8.89 -8.58 -5.07
CA GLY A 80 9.77 -9.74 -5.19
C GLY A 80 10.45 -9.86 -6.55
N TRP A 81 9.70 -9.67 -7.64
CA TRP A 81 10.21 -9.86 -9.00
C TRP A 81 10.52 -8.52 -9.68
N TRP A 82 9.54 -7.63 -9.84
CA TRP A 82 9.69 -6.41 -10.63
C TRP A 82 10.69 -5.41 -10.03
N VAL A 83 10.49 -5.01 -8.78
CA VAL A 83 11.30 -4.00 -8.09
C VAL A 83 12.75 -4.47 -7.96
N GLY A 84 12.96 -5.76 -7.69
CA GLY A 84 14.30 -6.35 -7.57
C GLY A 84 15.07 -6.43 -8.90
N HIS A 85 14.37 -6.53 -10.03
CA HIS A 85 15.00 -6.70 -11.35
C HIS A 85 15.10 -5.41 -12.16
N THR A 86 14.51 -4.30 -11.70
CA THR A 86 14.47 -3.04 -12.45
C THR A 86 15.31 -1.96 -11.77
N LYS A 87 16.15 -1.27 -12.56
CA LYS A 87 16.97 -0.14 -12.07
C LYS A 87 16.18 1.15 -11.84
N THR A 88 14.89 1.18 -12.20
CA THR A 88 13.99 2.33 -12.08
C THR A 88 13.79 2.82 -10.65
N TRP A 89 14.08 1.95 -9.66
CA TRP A 89 13.93 2.22 -8.23
C TRP A 89 15.23 2.69 -7.56
N ILE A 90 16.29 2.92 -8.33
CA ILE A 90 17.55 3.44 -7.81
C ILE A 90 17.50 4.97 -7.93
N ILE A 91 17.72 5.67 -6.82
CA ILE A 91 17.87 7.13 -6.82
C ILE A 91 19.37 7.40 -7.04
N PRO A 92 19.76 8.10 -8.13
CA PRO A 92 21.16 8.41 -8.37
C PRO A 92 21.79 9.13 -7.18
N GLY A 93 22.97 8.67 -6.74
CA GLY A 93 23.70 9.26 -5.62
C GLY A 93 23.27 8.79 -4.22
N THR A 94 22.37 7.80 -4.11
CA THR A 94 22.00 7.16 -2.84
C THR A 94 22.25 5.64 -2.83
N GLU A 95 23.05 5.14 -3.76
CA GLU A 95 23.32 3.71 -3.95
C GLU A 95 23.98 3.05 -2.73
N GLU A 96 24.66 3.83 -1.89
CA GLU A 96 25.28 3.39 -0.63
C GLU A 96 24.27 2.85 0.39
N PHE A 97 23.01 3.26 0.30
CA PHE A 97 21.93 2.81 1.19
C PHE A 97 21.25 1.53 0.68
N MET A 98 21.77 0.89 -0.37
CA MET A 98 21.21 -0.35 -0.87
C MET A 98 21.67 -1.57 -0.04
N PRO A 99 20.77 -2.52 0.25
CA PRO A 99 19.35 -2.53 -0.10
C PRO A 99 18.53 -1.55 0.76
N TYR A 100 17.77 -0.67 0.12
CA TYR A 100 17.02 0.41 0.78
C TYR A 100 15.99 -0.06 1.82
N ILE A 101 15.56 -1.32 1.73
CA ILE A 101 14.62 -1.93 2.67
C ILE A 101 15.19 -3.29 3.08
N GLY A 102 15.47 -3.45 4.37
CA GLY A 102 15.98 -4.69 4.94
C GLY A 102 14.96 -5.82 4.91
N ARG A 103 15.44 -7.07 5.05
CA ARG A 103 14.57 -8.26 5.09
C ARG A 103 13.55 -8.21 6.24
N ASN A 104 13.98 -7.74 7.41
CA ASN A 104 13.12 -7.66 8.59
C ASN A 104 12.02 -6.61 8.40
N ASP A 105 12.33 -5.48 7.76
CA ASP A 105 11.34 -4.44 7.49
C ASP A 105 10.32 -4.90 6.45
N LYS A 106 10.74 -5.69 5.45
CA LYS A 106 9.81 -6.35 4.52
C LYS A 106 8.84 -7.29 5.23
N ILE A 107 9.32 -8.10 6.19
CA ILE A 107 8.47 -9.00 6.97
C ILE A 107 7.49 -8.21 7.84
N LYS A 108 7.99 -7.20 8.57
CA LYS A 108 7.14 -6.32 9.38
C LYS A 108 6.08 -5.63 8.52
N LYS A 109 6.47 -4.99 7.41
CA LYS A 109 5.56 -4.33 6.46
C LYS A 109 4.47 -5.30 5.99
N TRP A 110 4.84 -6.54 5.70
CA TRP A 110 3.89 -7.54 5.23
C TRP A 110 2.89 -7.96 6.32
N ILE A 111 3.36 -8.28 7.52
CA ILE A 111 2.50 -8.63 8.66
C ILE A 111 1.55 -7.47 9.01
N PHE A 112 2.09 -6.25 9.14
CA PHE A 112 1.30 -5.05 9.39
C PHE A 112 0.30 -4.79 8.25
N GLY A 113 0.68 -5.04 7.00
CA GLY A 113 -0.21 -4.95 5.85
C GLY A 113 -1.38 -5.91 5.96
N THR A 114 -1.13 -7.18 6.27
CA THR A 114 -2.20 -8.21 6.39
C THR A 114 -3.14 -7.92 7.56
N VAL A 115 -2.60 -7.57 8.73
CA VAL A 115 -3.41 -7.21 9.90
C VAL A 115 -4.21 -5.94 9.63
N GLY A 116 -3.59 -4.92 9.01
CA GLY A 116 -4.25 -3.68 8.62
C GLY A 116 -5.41 -3.93 7.65
N MET A 117 -5.23 -4.82 6.68
CA MET A 117 -6.28 -5.20 5.73
C MET A 117 -7.45 -5.91 6.41
N ALA A 118 -7.19 -6.78 7.39
CA ALA A 118 -8.24 -7.42 8.17
C ALA A 118 -9.07 -6.38 8.94
N ILE A 119 -8.41 -5.47 9.67
CA ILE A 119 -9.09 -4.39 10.41
C ILE A 119 -9.90 -3.51 9.47
N TYR A 120 -9.32 -3.16 8.32
CA TYR A 120 -9.95 -2.31 7.32
C TYR A 120 -11.18 -2.95 6.68
N ALA A 121 -11.08 -4.22 6.26
CA ALA A 121 -12.20 -4.98 5.73
C ALA A 121 -13.31 -5.14 6.77
N LEU A 122 -12.96 -5.35 8.04
CA LEU A 122 -13.91 -5.47 9.15
C LEU A 122 -14.67 -4.15 9.37
N ALA A 123 -13.97 -3.02 9.41
CA ALA A 123 -14.58 -1.71 9.55
C ALA A 123 -15.54 -1.40 8.38
N LEU A 124 -15.11 -1.62 7.14
CA LEU A 124 -15.94 -1.39 5.96
C LEU A 124 -17.16 -2.31 5.93
N ALA A 125 -17.01 -3.59 6.26
CA ALA A 125 -18.13 -4.53 6.31
C ALA A 125 -19.17 -4.10 7.35
N GLY A 126 -18.71 -3.65 8.52
CA GLY A 126 -19.57 -3.12 9.58
C GLY A 126 -20.38 -1.93 9.12
N ILE A 127 -19.72 -0.96 8.48
CA ILE A 127 -20.37 0.23 7.92
C ILE A 127 -21.40 -0.17 6.85
N MET A 128 -21.01 -1.02 5.90
CA MET A 128 -21.88 -1.40 4.79
C MET A 128 -23.10 -2.21 5.23
N THR A 129 -23.00 -2.99 6.31
CA THR A 129 -24.15 -3.73 6.86
C THR A 129 -25.25 -2.81 7.37
N ILE A 130 -24.91 -1.59 7.81
CA ILE A 130 -25.91 -0.59 8.22
C ILE A 130 -26.72 -0.09 7.02
N PHE A 131 -26.07 0.07 5.86
CA PHE A 131 -26.69 0.58 4.63
C PHE A 131 -27.33 -0.52 3.76
N LEU A 132 -26.78 -1.73 3.83
CA LEU A 132 -27.18 -2.92 3.06
C LEU A 132 -27.41 -4.09 4.01
N PRO A 133 -28.52 -4.10 4.76
CA PRO A 133 -28.86 -5.19 5.67
C PRO A 133 -29.01 -6.54 4.95
#